data_AF-A0A373GWE5-F1
#
_entry.id   AF-A0A373GWE5-F1
#
_cell.length_a   1.000
_cell.length_b   1.000
_cell.length_c   1.000
_cell.angle_alpha   90.00
_cell.angle_beta   90.00
_cell.angle_gamma   90.00
#
_symmetry.space_group_name_H-M   'P 1'
#
loop_
_entity.id
_entity.type
_entity.pdbx_description
1 polymer ?
#
loop_
_entity_poly.entity_id
_entity_poly.type
_entity_poly.pdbx_seq_one_letter_code
_entity_poly.pdbx_strand_id
1 'polypeptide(L)'
;MSFTIKKPTMKLPIYWIFILFLLPPFLLNRSDLFIICDLWHLAQLVMVCIMAFYYFVNYRARNTIVNAVLCYYIVAIISSYLNGYSINTIKWDIASDLGIVLVIYLLFNKNKEKALYYLSKILWLYLLINTLVMLIWSNGIASGRIGQIVWFLGGKNNILPWILIGGGCIILDSYERNKKITFITYLKLAICSVQAFLCDSSTAVVVMIILWGIYVINIIVHNQKLLNFFIGGKRLFLLVAIGFVFVVFFTTRSNVLQEFSEWFGKDVTFNGRTGIWIVALNYIKDNPLFGAGPVLVFDMGWSVYMTHAHCLYLNICAHNGIIGLSCLIYILWNVLKNAKKIPLVVIFSLFLYLIGSIVEVYSLSTLLLFCMVLNCLEQKNSRT
;
A
#
# COMPACT_ATOMS: atom_id res chain seq x y z
N MET A 1 -26.00 43.77 -29.37
CA MET A 1 -24.97 42.80 -28.91
C MET A 1 -25.57 41.95 -27.79
N SER A 2 -25.95 40.69 -28.06
CA SER A 2 -26.36 39.78 -26.99
C SER A 2 -25.11 39.16 -26.36
N PHE A 3 -24.81 39.53 -25.12
CA PHE A 3 -23.79 38.84 -24.34
C PHE A 3 -24.29 37.43 -23.99
N THR A 4 -23.84 36.42 -24.74
CA THR A 4 -23.98 35.02 -24.32
C THR A 4 -22.99 34.77 -23.18
N ILE A 5 -23.50 34.83 -21.95
CA ILE A 5 -22.80 34.33 -20.77
C ILE A 5 -22.72 32.80 -20.92
N LYS A 6 -21.53 32.28 -21.27
CA LYS A 6 -21.25 30.85 -21.19
C LYS A 6 -21.39 30.44 -19.72
N LYS A 7 -22.42 29.65 -19.39
CA LYS A 7 -22.53 29.01 -18.09
C LYS A 7 -21.22 28.28 -17.80
N PRO A 8 -20.57 28.51 -16.63
CA PRO A 8 -19.37 27.79 -16.27
C PRO A 8 -19.78 26.35 -15.96
N THR A 9 -19.75 25.49 -16.98
CA THR A 9 -19.86 24.05 -16.75
C THR A 9 -18.51 23.57 -16.25
N MET A 10 -18.24 23.73 -14.95
CA MET A 10 -17.23 22.91 -14.29
C MET A 10 -17.75 21.47 -14.30
N LYS A 11 -17.57 20.77 -15.43
CA LYS A 11 -17.70 19.32 -15.47
C LYS A 11 -16.47 18.78 -14.76
N LEU A 12 -16.56 18.64 -13.44
CA LEU A 12 -15.51 18.00 -12.66
C LEU A 12 -15.22 16.63 -13.30
N PRO A 13 -13.98 16.36 -13.75
CA PRO A 13 -13.66 15.10 -14.40
C PRO A 13 -14.02 13.92 -13.50
N ILE A 14 -14.65 12.88 -14.05
CA ILE A 14 -15.02 11.67 -13.30
C ILE A 14 -13.85 11.05 -12.52
N TYR A 15 -12.61 11.28 -12.96
CA TYR A 15 -11.38 10.79 -12.34
C TYR A 15 -11.10 11.34 -10.94
N TRP A 16 -11.74 12.44 -10.52
CA TRP A 16 -11.63 12.93 -9.14
C TRP A 16 -12.24 11.97 -8.10
N ILE A 17 -13.05 11.00 -8.55
CA ILE A 17 -13.58 9.94 -7.71
C ILE A 17 -12.49 9.10 -7.01
N PHE A 18 -11.24 9.12 -7.49
CA PHE A 18 -10.12 8.51 -6.76
C PHE A 18 -9.97 9.07 -5.34
N ILE A 19 -10.27 10.35 -5.12
CA ILE A 19 -10.23 10.96 -3.78
C ILE A 19 -11.11 10.17 -2.81
N LEU A 20 -12.31 9.77 -3.23
CA LEU A 20 -13.24 9.04 -2.37
C LEU A 20 -12.62 7.75 -1.79
N PHE A 21 -11.75 7.08 -2.54
CA PHE A 21 -11.09 5.84 -2.11
C PHE A 21 -9.68 6.05 -1.56
N LEU A 22 -9.21 7.30 -1.48
CA LEU A 22 -7.94 7.70 -0.89
C LEU A 22 -8.22 8.54 0.35
N LEU A 23 -8.94 7.97 1.33
CA LEU A 23 -9.22 8.67 2.59
C LEU A 23 -7.90 9.06 3.28
N PRO A 24 -7.64 10.36 3.55
CA PRO A 24 -6.45 10.77 4.29
C PRO A 24 -6.41 10.16 5.70
N PRO A 25 -5.35 9.43 6.09
CA PRO A 25 -5.29 8.73 7.38
C PRO A 25 -5.42 9.60 8.63
N PHE A 26 -5.16 10.91 8.56
CA PHE A 26 -5.34 11.80 9.71
C PHE A 26 -6.79 11.86 10.19
N LEU A 27 -7.77 11.68 9.29
CA LEU A 27 -9.20 11.71 9.62
C LEU A 27 -9.58 10.58 10.58
N LEU A 28 -8.92 9.42 10.48
CA LEU A 28 -9.12 8.28 11.38
C LEU A 28 -8.62 8.55 12.81
N ASN A 29 -7.83 9.62 13.01
CA ASN A 29 -7.22 9.98 14.29
C ASN A 29 -7.80 11.30 14.84
N ARG A 30 -8.92 11.79 14.29
CA ARG A 30 -9.59 13.03 14.69
C ARG A 30 -11.03 12.75 15.11
N SER A 31 -11.23 12.53 16.41
CA SER A 31 -12.55 12.25 16.97
C SER A 31 -13.55 13.39 16.78
N ASP A 32 -13.08 14.64 16.69
CA ASP A 32 -13.90 15.81 16.38
C ASP A 32 -14.42 15.83 14.93
N LEU A 33 -13.82 15.05 14.03
CA LEU A 33 -14.20 14.94 12.62
C LEU A 33 -14.93 13.63 12.29
N PHE A 34 -15.39 12.89 13.30
CA PHE A 34 -15.99 11.55 13.12
C PHE A 34 -17.16 11.55 12.13
N ILE A 35 -18.02 12.57 12.16
CA ILE A 35 -19.16 12.71 11.24
C ILE A 35 -18.68 12.77 9.78
N ILE A 36 -17.61 13.52 9.51
CA ILE A 36 -17.04 13.63 8.17
C ILE A 36 -16.48 12.26 7.73
N CYS A 37 -15.79 11.58 8.63
CA CYS A 37 -15.24 10.25 8.37
C CYS A 37 -16.33 9.21 8.09
N ASP A 38 -17.40 9.19 8.87
CA ASP A 38 -18.53 8.27 8.68
C ASP A 38 -19.29 8.53 7.38
N LEU A 39 -19.54 9.80 7.04
CA LEU A 39 -20.14 10.16 5.76
C LEU A 39 -19.27 9.76 4.57
N TRP A 40 -17.94 9.88 4.71
CA TRP A 40 -16.99 9.44 3.70
C TRP A 40 -17.04 7.93 3.50
N HIS A 41 -17.03 7.16 4.60
CA HIS A 41 -17.14 5.71 4.57
C HIS A 41 -18.47 5.23 4.00
N LEU A 42 -19.58 5.91 4.34
CA LEU A 42 -20.88 5.63 3.75
C LEU A 42 -20.88 5.86 2.23
N ALA A 43 -20.27 6.96 1.78
CA ALA A 43 -20.13 7.25 0.36
C ALA A 43 -19.26 6.20 -0.37
N GLN A 44 -18.16 5.74 0.26
CA GLN A 44 -17.35 4.63 -0.26
C GLN A 44 -18.20 3.38 -0.44
N LEU A 45 -18.96 2.98 0.59
CA LEU A 45 -19.78 1.77 0.58
C LEU A 45 -20.80 1.80 -0.57
N VAL A 46 -21.56 2.89 -0.70
CA VAL A 46 -22.55 3.06 -1.78
C VAL A 46 -21.87 2.96 -3.15
N MET A 47 -20.74 3.64 -3.33
CA MET A 47 -20.02 3.64 -4.60
C MET A 47 -19.42 2.27 -4.94
N VAL A 48 -18.91 1.52 -3.95
CA VAL A 48 -18.42 0.16 -4.15
C VAL A 48 -19.55 -0.76 -4.61
N CYS A 49 -20.73 -0.70 -3.99
CA CYS A 49 -21.87 -1.50 -4.43
C CYS A 49 -22.24 -1.23 -5.89
N ILE A 50 -22.31 0.04 -6.30
CA ILE A 50 -22.60 0.43 -7.69
C ILE A 50 -21.52 -0.07 -8.64
N MET A 51 -20.24 0.15 -8.32
CA MET A 51 -19.12 -0.27 -9.17
C MET A 51 -18.98 -1.79 -9.26
N ALA A 52 -19.23 -2.51 -8.17
CA ALA A 52 -19.20 -3.97 -8.14
C ALA A 52 -20.32 -4.54 -9.02
N PHE A 53 -21.56 -4.03 -8.88
CA PHE A 53 -22.67 -4.41 -9.75
C PHE A 53 -22.34 -4.14 -11.23
N TYR A 54 -21.84 -2.95 -11.55
CA TYR A 54 -21.42 -2.59 -12.90
C TYR A 54 -20.30 -3.52 -13.43
N TYR A 55 -19.34 -3.88 -12.59
CA TYR A 55 -18.26 -4.81 -12.90
C TYR A 55 -18.78 -6.21 -13.25
N PHE A 56 -19.68 -6.78 -12.44
CA PHE A 56 -20.24 -8.09 -12.72
C PHE A 56 -21.11 -8.12 -13.99
N VAL A 57 -21.95 -7.10 -14.19
CA VAL A 57 -22.85 -7.04 -15.35
C VAL A 57 -22.07 -6.81 -16.65
N ASN A 58 -21.15 -5.84 -16.68
CA ASN A 58 -20.50 -5.41 -17.93
C ASN A 58 -19.18 -6.12 -18.21
N TYR A 59 -18.43 -6.46 -17.16
CA TYR A 59 -17.12 -7.09 -17.29
C TYR A 59 -17.13 -8.58 -16.94
N ARG A 60 -18.25 -9.14 -16.45
CA ARG A 60 -18.45 -10.57 -16.19
C ARG A 60 -17.32 -11.20 -15.38
N ALA A 61 -16.85 -10.49 -14.35
CA ALA A 61 -15.76 -10.93 -13.49
C ALA A 61 -14.47 -11.33 -14.24
N ARG A 62 -14.11 -10.63 -15.32
CA ARG A 62 -12.93 -10.99 -16.15
C ARG A 62 -11.58 -10.62 -15.55
N ASN A 63 -11.50 -9.70 -14.59
CA ASN A 63 -10.21 -9.26 -14.04
C ASN A 63 -9.81 -10.12 -12.83
N THR A 64 -8.66 -10.79 -12.95
CA THR A 64 -8.18 -11.73 -11.93
C THR A 64 -7.76 -11.04 -10.63
N ILE A 65 -7.27 -9.80 -10.68
CA ILE A 65 -6.88 -9.06 -9.46
C ILE A 65 -8.12 -8.61 -8.69
N VAL A 66 -9.11 -8.02 -9.38
CA VAL A 66 -10.40 -7.65 -8.75
C VAL A 66 -11.02 -8.87 -8.07
N ASN A 67 -11.04 -10.02 -8.75
CA ASN A 67 -11.60 -11.25 -8.20
C ASN A 67 -10.78 -11.81 -7.03
N ALA A 68 -9.45 -11.67 -7.05
CA ALA A 68 -8.60 -12.11 -5.93
C ALA A 68 -8.82 -11.24 -4.68
N VAL A 69 -9.06 -9.93 -4.85
CA VAL A 69 -9.43 -9.02 -3.75
C VAL A 69 -10.83 -9.36 -3.21
N LEU A 70 -11.78 -9.66 -4.09
CA LEU A 70 -13.09 -10.18 -3.68
C LEU A 70 -12.94 -11.48 -2.87
N CYS A 71 -12.12 -12.42 -3.34
CA CYS A 71 -11.84 -13.67 -2.65
C CYS A 71 -11.20 -13.42 -1.27
N TYR A 72 -10.22 -12.52 -1.18
CA TYR A 72 -9.60 -12.10 0.08
C TYR A 72 -10.65 -11.62 1.10
N TYR A 73 -11.60 -10.78 0.68
CA TYR A 73 -12.63 -10.29 1.59
C TYR A 73 -13.72 -11.31 1.90
N ILE A 74 -14.02 -12.26 1.01
CA ILE A 74 -14.86 -13.41 1.36
C ILE A 74 -14.20 -14.22 2.48
N VAL A 75 -12.89 -14.47 2.39
CA VAL A 75 -12.12 -15.15 3.44
C VAL A 75 -12.12 -14.35 4.74
N ALA A 76 -11.96 -13.02 4.68
CA ALA A 76 -12.03 -12.18 5.86
C ALA A 76 -13.42 -12.20 6.52
N ILE A 77 -14.51 -12.23 5.73
CA ILE A 77 -15.88 -12.37 6.25
C ILE A 77 -16.06 -13.73 6.93
N ILE A 78 -15.57 -14.82 6.32
CA ILE A 78 -15.61 -16.17 6.92
C ILE A 78 -14.82 -16.18 8.24
N SER A 79 -13.60 -15.63 8.23
CA SER A 79 -12.77 -15.48 9.43
C SER A 79 -13.51 -14.73 10.53
N SER A 80 -14.19 -13.63 10.18
CA SER A 80 -14.96 -12.83 11.12
C SER A 80 -16.09 -13.65 11.74
N TYR A 81 -16.87 -14.36 10.93
CA TYR A 81 -17.97 -15.18 11.39
C TYR A 81 -17.52 -16.35 12.29
N LEU A 82 -16.48 -17.07 11.89
CA LEU A 82 -15.94 -18.21 12.66
C LEU A 82 -15.41 -17.80 14.04
N ASN A 83 -14.93 -16.55 14.17
CA ASN A 83 -14.41 -16.01 15.42
C ASN A 83 -15.44 -15.12 16.17
N GLY A 84 -16.73 -15.18 15.80
CA GLY A 84 -17.80 -14.48 16.52
C GLY A 84 -17.91 -12.97 16.26
N TYR A 85 -17.23 -12.45 15.23
CA TYR A 85 -17.32 -11.06 14.82
C TYR A 85 -18.38 -10.84 13.73
N SER A 86 -18.98 -9.65 13.74
CA SER A 86 -19.92 -9.22 12.70
C SER A 86 -19.21 -8.58 11.51
N ILE A 87 -19.82 -8.59 10.32
CA ILE A 87 -19.31 -7.90 9.12
C ILE A 87 -19.07 -6.40 9.33
N ASN A 88 -19.73 -5.80 10.34
CA ASN A 88 -19.52 -4.40 10.69
C ASN A 88 -18.08 -4.08 11.10
N THR A 89 -17.28 -5.07 11.50
CA THR A 89 -15.87 -4.87 11.90
C THR A 89 -14.95 -4.59 10.70
N ILE A 90 -15.27 -5.11 9.51
CA ILE A 90 -14.41 -5.05 8.31
C ILE A 90 -15.05 -4.31 7.13
N LYS A 91 -16.29 -3.82 7.26
CA LYS A 91 -17.03 -3.17 6.16
C LYS A 91 -16.29 -1.97 5.56
N TRP A 92 -15.55 -1.22 6.37
CA TRP A 92 -14.80 -0.06 5.92
C TRP A 92 -13.54 -0.45 5.16
N ASP A 93 -12.85 -1.51 5.59
CA ASP A 93 -11.74 -2.08 4.85
C ASP A 93 -12.21 -2.62 3.49
N ILE A 94 -13.33 -3.35 3.46
CA ILE A 94 -13.95 -3.83 2.22
C ILE A 94 -14.25 -2.66 1.28
N ALA A 95 -14.92 -1.61 1.78
CA ALA A 95 -15.31 -0.46 0.96
C ALA A 95 -14.09 0.30 0.42
N SER A 96 -13.04 0.45 1.22
CA SER A 96 -11.80 1.12 0.82
C SER A 96 -11.04 0.31 -0.23
N ASP A 97 -10.72 -0.95 0.07
CA ASP A 97 -9.77 -1.76 -0.70
C ASP A 97 -10.40 -2.36 -1.96
N LEU A 98 -11.65 -2.82 -1.89
CA LEU A 98 -12.37 -3.22 -3.09
C LEU A 98 -12.70 -2.01 -3.96
N GLY A 99 -13.04 -0.89 -3.33
CA GLY A 99 -13.36 0.36 -3.99
C GLY A 99 -12.20 0.92 -4.81
N ILE A 100 -11.01 0.99 -4.21
CA ILE A 100 -9.80 1.49 -4.89
C ILE A 100 -9.41 0.60 -6.08
N VAL A 101 -9.60 -0.73 -5.97
CA VAL A 101 -9.28 -1.68 -7.05
C VAL A 101 -10.30 -1.57 -8.19
N LEU A 102 -11.60 -1.50 -7.88
CA LEU A 102 -12.67 -1.34 -8.86
C LEU A 102 -12.54 -0.01 -9.61
N VAL A 103 -12.35 1.10 -8.89
CA VAL A 103 -12.29 2.43 -9.51
C VAL A 103 -11.10 2.55 -10.47
N ILE A 104 -9.95 1.98 -10.12
CA ILE A 104 -8.78 1.91 -11.01
C ILE A 104 -9.12 1.07 -12.24
N TYR A 105 -9.65 -0.14 -12.06
CA TYR A 105 -9.99 -1.01 -13.18
C TYR A 105 -10.94 -0.33 -14.18
N LEU A 106 -12.04 0.24 -13.67
CA LEU A 106 -13.07 0.86 -14.49
C LEU A 106 -12.55 2.11 -15.21
N LEU A 107 -11.81 2.98 -14.54
CA LEU A 107 -11.29 4.20 -15.15
C LEU A 107 -10.14 3.94 -16.13
N PHE A 108 -9.28 2.96 -15.85
CA PHE A 108 -8.20 2.57 -16.77
C PHE A 108 -8.75 1.92 -18.05
N ASN A 109 -9.80 1.09 -17.94
CA ASN A 109 -10.50 0.55 -19.11
C ASN A 109 -11.18 1.64 -19.94
N LYS A 110 -11.68 2.71 -19.29
CA LYS A 110 -12.27 3.85 -19.99
C LYS A 110 -11.22 4.69 -20.72
N ASN A 111 -10.18 5.12 -20.03
CA ASN A 111 -9.04 5.83 -20.62
C ASN A 111 -7.83 5.75 -19.69
N LYS A 112 -6.92 4.82 -19.97
CA LYS A 112 -5.68 4.58 -19.22
C LYS A 112 -4.85 5.85 -19.00
N GLU A 113 -4.60 6.63 -20.04
CA GLU A 113 -3.72 7.81 -19.97
C GLU A 113 -4.30 8.89 -19.07
N LYS A 114 -5.60 9.18 -19.21
CA LYS A 114 -6.28 10.13 -18.32
C LYS A 114 -6.37 9.59 -16.90
N ALA A 115 -6.69 8.31 -16.72
CA ALA A 115 -6.79 7.71 -15.39
C ALA A 115 -5.45 7.79 -14.64
N LEU A 116 -4.35 7.39 -15.27
CA LEU A 116 -3.02 7.49 -14.68
C LEU A 116 -2.62 8.94 -14.40
N TYR A 117 -2.95 9.87 -15.31
CA TYR A 117 -2.70 11.30 -15.10
C TYR A 117 -3.36 11.83 -13.83
N TYR A 118 -4.68 11.66 -13.72
CA TYR A 118 -5.41 12.19 -12.58
C TYR A 118 -5.00 11.50 -11.28
N LEU A 119 -4.79 10.18 -11.29
CA LEU A 119 -4.29 9.44 -10.13
C LEU A 119 -2.92 9.98 -9.68
N SER A 120 -1.98 10.13 -10.61
CA SER A 120 -0.65 10.69 -10.32
C SER A 120 -0.73 12.11 -9.76
N LYS A 121 -1.64 12.95 -10.28
CA LYS A 121 -1.84 14.32 -9.79
C LYS A 121 -2.44 14.36 -8.39
N ILE A 122 -3.41 13.50 -8.11
CA ILE A 122 -4.02 13.38 -6.77
C ILE A 122 -2.97 12.89 -5.76
N LEU A 123 -2.22 11.83 -6.08
CA LEU A 123 -1.17 11.31 -5.20
C LEU A 123 -0.04 12.33 -4.97
N TRP A 124 0.36 13.07 -6.02
CA TRP A 124 1.30 14.17 -5.86
C TRP A 124 0.77 15.28 -4.96
N LEU A 125 -0.51 15.67 -5.13
CA LEU A 125 -1.14 16.68 -4.28
C LEU A 125 -1.19 16.22 -2.82
N TYR A 126 -1.50 14.95 -2.57
CA TYR A 126 -1.52 14.36 -1.23
C TYR A 126 -0.15 14.41 -0.56
N LEU A 127 0.89 14.00 -1.28
CA LEU A 127 2.28 14.07 -0.81
C LEU A 127 2.74 15.52 -0.56
N LEU A 128 2.34 16.45 -1.44
CA LEU A 128 2.64 17.87 -1.28
C LEU A 128 1.94 18.45 -0.04
N ILE A 129 0.65 18.20 0.14
CA ILE A 129 -0.11 18.63 1.32
C ILE A 129 0.56 18.09 2.58
N ASN A 130 0.94 16.81 2.61
CA ASN A 130 1.61 16.24 3.77
C ASN A 130 2.96 16.89 4.05
N THR A 131 3.76 17.14 3.01
CA THR A 131 5.06 17.81 3.15
C THR A 131 4.88 19.21 3.74
N LEU A 132 3.91 19.99 3.24
CA LEU A 132 3.59 21.31 3.79
C LEU A 132 3.10 21.22 5.23
N VAL A 133 2.24 20.24 5.53
CA VAL A 133 1.72 20.03 6.88
C VAL A 133 2.84 19.68 7.86
N MET A 134 3.81 18.84 7.47
CA MET A 134 4.97 18.51 8.32
C MET A 134 5.90 19.71 8.57
N LEU A 135 6.02 20.62 7.60
CA LEU A 135 6.84 21.83 7.75
C LEU A 135 6.18 22.89 8.63
N ILE A 136 4.86 23.08 8.50
CA ILE A 136 4.10 24.10 9.23
C ILE A 136 3.71 23.60 10.63
N TRP A 137 3.24 22.35 10.71
CA TRP A 137 2.81 21.68 11.95
C TRP A 137 3.72 20.48 12.21
N SER A 138 4.96 20.76 12.63
CA SER A 138 5.95 19.72 12.96
C SER A 138 5.46 18.76 14.05
N ASN A 139 4.64 19.24 14.98
CA ASN A 139 4.02 18.44 16.05
C ASN A 139 2.76 17.66 15.59
N GLY A 140 2.44 17.66 14.29
CA GLY A 140 1.28 16.97 13.74
C GLY A 140 -0.02 17.77 13.81
N ILE A 141 -1.06 17.19 13.21
CA ILE A 141 -2.43 17.74 13.16
C ILE A 141 -3.46 16.83 13.83
N ALA A 142 -3.02 15.65 14.30
CA ALA A 142 -3.81 14.66 15.01
C ALA A 142 -2.89 13.85 15.94
N SER A 143 -3.49 13.09 16.87
CA SER A 143 -2.77 12.25 17.81
C SER A 143 -3.27 10.80 17.70
N GLY A 144 -2.34 9.86 17.53
CA GLY A 144 -2.63 8.44 17.49
C GLY A 144 -2.90 7.85 18.87
N ARG A 145 -3.23 6.55 18.91
CA ARG A 145 -3.70 5.83 20.11
C ARG A 145 -2.82 5.96 21.36
N ILE A 146 -1.50 6.11 21.19
CA ILE A 146 -0.52 6.25 22.30
C ILE A 146 0.21 7.60 22.26
N GLY A 147 -0.45 8.66 21.77
CA GLY A 147 0.16 9.99 21.66
C GLY A 147 1.10 10.14 20.46
N GLN A 148 1.04 9.24 19.49
CA GLN A 148 1.88 9.31 18.29
C GLN A 148 1.50 10.53 17.45
N ILE A 149 2.50 11.24 16.94
CA ILE A 149 2.30 12.34 16.02
C ILE A 149 1.70 11.83 14.70
N VAL A 150 0.60 12.43 14.27
CA VAL A 150 -0.09 12.11 13.03
C VAL A 150 -0.18 13.36 12.14
N TRP A 151 0.33 13.25 10.92
CA TRP A 151 0.18 14.25 9.85
C TRP A 151 -0.90 13.84 8.85
N PHE A 152 -1.08 14.60 7.78
CA PHE A 152 -2.11 14.38 6.75
C PHE A 152 -2.15 12.93 6.24
N LEU A 153 -1.00 12.32 5.98
CA LEU A 153 -0.87 10.94 5.47
C LEU A 153 -0.70 9.88 6.57
N GLY A 154 -0.88 10.26 7.84
CA GLY A 154 -0.76 9.35 8.98
C GLY A 154 0.50 9.59 9.82
N GLY A 155 0.77 8.65 10.72
CA GLY A 155 2.01 8.64 11.50
C GLY A 155 3.23 8.21 10.67
N LYS A 156 4.41 8.21 11.32
CA LYS A 156 5.71 7.95 10.68
C LYS A 156 5.76 6.72 9.76
N ASN A 157 5.11 5.63 10.15
CA ASN A 157 5.13 4.36 9.40
C ASN A 157 4.18 4.34 8.20
N ASN A 158 3.20 5.24 8.16
CA ASN A 158 2.21 5.30 7.07
C ASN A 158 2.70 6.15 5.90
N ILE A 159 3.60 7.11 6.13
CA ILE A 159 4.08 8.05 5.11
C ILE A 159 4.86 7.34 4.00
N LEU A 160 5.71 6.38 4.34
CA LEU A 160 6.59 5.71 3.39
C LEU A 160 5.81 4.95 2.28
N PRO A 161 4.76 4.17 2.57
CA PRO A 161 3.80 3.65 1.58
C PRO A 161 3.37 4.67 0.51
N TRP A 162 2.99 5.87 0.93
CA TRP A 162 2.56 6.93 0.02
C TRP A 162 3.70 7.45 -0.84
N ILE A 163 4.91 7.56 -0.31
CA ILE A 163 6.09 7.99 -1.09
C ILE A 163 6.38 6.97 -2.19
N LEU A 164 6.46 5.68 -1.82
CA LEU A 164 6.85 4.63 -2.75
C LEU A 164 5.80 4.47 -3.85
N ILE A 165 4.52 4.38 -3.49
CA ILE A 165 3.44 4.09 -4.44
C ILE A 165 3.01 5.35 -5.19
N GLY A 166 2.89 6.49 -4.49
CA GLY A 166 2.64 7.79 -5.11
C GLY A 166 3.77 8.20 -6.05
N GLY A 167 5.01 8.06 -5.61
CA GLY A 167 6.21 8.28 -6.42
C GLY A 167 6.25 7.35 -7.64
N GLY A 168 5.97 6.07 -7.45
CA GLY A 168 5.84 5.09 -8.54
C GLY A 168 4.81 5.50 -9.59
N CYS A 169 3.63 5.97 -9.18
CA CYS A 169 2.60 6.47 -10.10
C CYS A 169 3.02 7.76 -10.83
N ILE A 170 3.74 8.66 -10.16
CA ILE A 170 4.30 9.88 -10.77
C ILE A 170 5.36 9.55 -11.83
N ILE A 171 6.19 8.52 -11.57
CA ILE A 171 7.17 8.04 -12.54
C ILE A 171 6.48 7.38 -13.74
N LEU A 172 5.51 6.49 -13.50
CA LEU A 172 4.75 5.82 -14.55
C LEU A 172 4.10 6.82 -15.50
N ASP A 173 3.47 7.85 -14.93
CA ASP A 173 2.83 8.92 -15.68
C ASP A 173 3.83 9.71 -16.55
N SER A 174 5.03 9.96 -16.03
CA SER A 174 6.12 10.58 -16.77
C SER A 174 6.59 9.72 -17.94
N TYR A 175 6.74 8.40 -17.73
CA TYR A 175 7.11 7.46 -18.77
C TYR A 175 6.05 7.30 -19.84
N GLU A 176 4.76 7.21 -19.49
CA GLU A 176 3.69 7.05 -20.47
C GLU A 176 3.66 8.23 -21.45
N ARG A 177 3.83 9.46 -20.94
CA ARG A 177 3.81 10.70 -21.74
C ARG A 177 5.12 11.05 -22.43
N ASN A 178 6.23 10.94 -21.72
CA ASN A 178 7.53 11.47 -22.17
C ASN A 178 8.52 10.38 -22.55
N LYS A 179 8.19 9.09 -22.34
CA LYS A 179 9.07 7.92 -22.50
C LYS A 179 10.33 7.92 -21.62
N LYS A 180 10.46 8.90 -20.73
CA LYS A 180 11.56 9.07 -19.78
C LYS A 180 11.08 9.78 -18.51
N ILE A 181 11.86 9.67 -17.44
CA ILE A 181 11.68 10.48 -16.23
C ILE A 181 12.17 11.90 -16.52
N THR A 182 11.29 12.88 -16.45
CA THR A 182 11.64 14.30 -16.67
C THR A 182 12.23 14.95 -15.43
N PHE A 183 12.97 16.06 -15.60
CA PHE A 183 13.48 16.87 -14.49
C PHE A 183 12.36 17.30 -13.51
N ILE A 184 11.19 17.70 -14.04
CA ILE A 184 10.01 18.04 -13.23
C ILE A 184 9.57 16.84 -12.36
N THR A 185 9.73 15.61 -12.87
CA THR A 185 9.39 14.40 -12.12
C THR A 185 10.36 14.21 -10.96
N TYR A 186 11.67 14.36 -11.19
CA TYR A 186 12.68 14.32 -10.13
C TYR A 186 12.44 15.39 -9.06
N LEU A 187 12.11 16.62 -9.46
CA LEU A 187 11.80 17.70 -8.53
C LEU A 187 10.60 17.36 -7.62
N LYS A 188 9.51 16.81 -8.20
CA LYS A 188 8.37 16.35 -7.40
C LYS A 188 8.76 15.28 -6.40
N LEU A 189 9.53 14.28 -6.84
CA LEU A 189 10.00 13.19 -5.99
C LEU A 189 10.91 13.71 -4.87
N ALA A 190 11.79 14.68 -5.15
CA ALA A 190 12.66 15.29 -4.15
C ALA A 190 11.85 16.00 -3.07
N ILE A 191 10.89 16.84 -3.45
CA ILE A 191 9.99 17.52 -2.50
C ILE A 191 9.26 16.49 -1.63
N CYS A 192 8.71 15.44 -2.24
CA CYS A 192 7.97 14.40 -1.50
C CYS A 192 8.88 13.47 -0.69
N SER A 193 10.20 13.50 -0.90
CA SER A 193 11.18 12.71 -0.13
C SER A 193 11.54 13.38 1.19
N VAL A 194 11.40 14.71 1.28
CA VAL A 194 11.73 15.50 2.49
C VAL A 194 11.01 14.97 3.72
N GLN A 195 9.74 14.60 3.59
CA GLN A 195 8.94 14.03 4.68
C GLN A 195 9.53 12.74 5.30
N ALA A 196 10.30 11.94 4.55
CA ALA A 196 10.97 10.77 5.11
C ALA A 196 12.06 11.15 6.13
N PHE A 197 12.72 12.30 5.91
CA PHE A 197 13.72 12.85 6.83
C PHE A 197 13.07 13.61 7.99
N LEU A 198 11.89 14.21 7.78
CA LEU A 198 11.15 14.92 8.83
C LEU A 198 10.43 13.98 9.81
N CYS A 199 10.09 12.75 9.41
CA CYS A 199 9.30 11.83 10.25
C CYS A 199 10.11 11.05 11.30
N ASP A 200 11.40 11.35 11.44
CA ASP A 200 12.36 10.73 12.37
C ASP A 200 12.30 9.19 12.38
N SER A 201 12.24 8.61 11.18
CA SER A 201 12.21 7.15 10.97
C SER A 201 13.45 6.72 10.20
N SER A 202 14.33 5.98 10.88
CA SER A 202 15.53 5.40 10.28
C SER A 202 15.21 4.50 9.08
N THR A 203 14.12 3.71 9.17
CA THR A 203 13.64 2.88 8.06
C THR A 203 13.24 3.73 6.85
N ALA A 204 12.51 4.83 7.07
CA ALA A 204 12.11 5.72 5.97
C ALA A 204 13.33 6.34 5.30
N VAL A 205 14.30 6.83 6.08
CA VAL A 205 15.55 7.42 5.56
C VAL A 205 16.34 6.40 4.73
N VAL A 206 16.57 5.20 5.26
CA VAL A 206 17.31 4.13 4.55
C VAL A 206 16.62 3.75 3.24
N VAL A 207 15.30 3.55 3.26
CA VAL A 207 14.53 3.23 2.06
C VAL A 207 14.63 4.36 1.03
N MET A 208 14.62 5.62 1.46
CA MET A 208 14.79 6.76 0.56
C MET A 208 16.18 6.85 -0.06
N ILE A 209 17.24 6.59 0.72
CA ILE A 209 18.62 6.54 0.20
C ILE A 209 18.74 5.45 -0.87
N ILE A 210 18.21 4.26 -0.62
CA ILE A 210 18.22 3.15 -1.58
C ILE A 210 17.42 3.53 -2.84
N LEU A 211 16.24 4.13 -2.69
CA LEU A 211 15.40 4.55 -3.81
C LEU A 211 16.11 5.58 -4.69
N TRP A 212 16.73 6.61 -4.10
CA TRP A 212 17.51 7.60 -4.84
C TRP A 212 18.77 7.00 -5.48
N GLY A 213 19.45 6.06 -4.82
CA GLY A 213 20.54 5.30 -5.41
C GLY A 213 20.12 4.54 -6.68
N ILE A 214 18.95 3.90 -6.65
CA ILE A 214 18.36 3.25 -7.82
C ILE A 214 18.04 4.26 -8.92
N TYR A 215 17.56 5.46 -8.58
CA TYR A 215 17.33 6.52 -9.56
C TYR A 215 18.62 6.92 -10.26
N VAL A 216 19.72 7.09 -9.51
CA VAL A 216 21.05 7.40 -10.05
C VAL A 216 21.54 6.27 -10.96
N ILE A 217 21.42 5.01 -10.53
CA ILE A 217 21.78 3.84 -11.37
C ILE A 217 20.98 3.82 -12.67
N ASN A 218 19.67 4.11 -12.62
CA ASN A 218 18.82 4.15 -13.80
C ASN A 218 19.24 5.25 -14.79
N ILE A 219 19.73 6.40 -14.30
CA ILE A 219 20.27 7.48 -15.12
C ILE A 219 21.59 7.03 -15.78
N ILE A 220 22.50 6.43 -15.02
CA ILE A 220 23.85 6.05 -15.47
C ILE A 220 23.80 4.89 -16.48
N VAL A 221 23.08 3.80 -16.16
CA VAL A 221 23.11 2.56 -16.96
C VAL A 221 22.33 2.73 -18.26
N HIS A 222 21.24 3.50 -18.24
CA HIS A 222 20.35 3.79 -19.38
C HIS A 222 19.87 2.56 -20.19
N ASN A 223 20.04 1.34 -19.67
CA ASN A 223 19.73 0.09 -20.37
C ASN A 223 18.75 -0.76 -19.55
N GLN A 224 17.46 -0.56 -19.84
CA GLN A 224 16.37 -1.27 -19.16
C GLN A 224 16.42 -2.78 -19.37
N LYS A 225 16.96 -3.27 -20.50
CA LYS A 225 17.07 -4.73 -20.75
C LYS A 225 18.09 -5.37 -19.82
N LEU A 226 19.26 -4.75 -19.65
CA LEU A 226 20.31 -5.21 -18.75
C LEU A 226 19.82 -5.18 -17.29
N LEU A 227 19.17 -4.09 -16.89
CA LEU A 227 18.62 -3.95 -15.55
C LEU A 227 17.52 -4.98 -15.26
N ASN A 228 16.59 -5.20 -16.20
CA ASN A 228 15.56 -6.23 -16.10
C ASN A 228 16.13 -7.66 -16.13
N PHE A 229 17.28 -7.87 -16.78
CA PHE A 229 17.97 -9.16 -16.78
C PHE A 229 18.50 -9.50 -15.39
N PHE A 230 19.07 -8.55 -14.65
CA PHE A 230 19.54 -8.79 -13.28
C PHE A 230 18.37 -8.85 -12.29
N ILE A 231 17.33 -8.03 -12.47
CA ILE A 231 16.35 -7.68 -11.45
C ILE A 231 14.91 -7.83 -11.99
N GLY A 232 14.62 -8.99 -12.59
CA GLY A 232 13.28 -9.28 -13.10
C GLY A 232 12.25 -9.46 -11.97
N GLY A 233 10.98 -9.09 -12.22
CA GLY A 233 9.91 -9.14 -11.21
C GLY A 233 9.74 -10.50 -10.51
N LYS A 234 9.93 -11.62 -11.23
CA LYS A 234 9.95 -12.98 -10.62
C LYS A 234 11.06 -13.16 -9.59
N ARG A 235 12.26 -12.64 -9.87
CA ARG A 235 13.39 -12.72 -8.93
C ARG A 235 13.15 -11.85 -7.71
N LEU A 236 12.59 -10.65 -7.91
CA LEU A 236 12.20 -9.78 -6.79
C LEU A 236 11.16 -10.44 -5.88
N PHE A 237 10.15 -11.11 -6.46
CA PHE A 237 9.19 -11.89 -5.69
C PHE A 237 9.89 -12.97 -4.85
N LEU A 238 10.79 -13.74 -5.46
CA LEU A 238 11.56 -14.77 -4.75
C LEU A 238 12.46 -14.17 -3.66
N LEU A 239 13.12 -13.03 -3.92
CA LEU A 239 13.96 -12.34 -2.95
C LEU A 239 13.14 -11.85 -1.74
N VAL A 240 11.94 -11.31 -1.96
CA VAL A 240 11.04 -10.93 -0.87
C VAL A 240 10.60 -12.16 -0.08
N ALA A 241 10.22 -13.25 -0.76
CA ALA A 241 9.79 -14.48 -0.10
C ALA A 241 10.91 -15.12 0.73
N ILE A 242 12.11 -15.24 0.16
CA ILE A 242 13.30 -15.73 0.85
C ILE A 242 13.66 -14.80 2.01
N GLY A 243 13.65 -13.47 1.78
CA GLY A 243 13.92 -12.47 2.80
C GLY A 243 12.93 -12.54 3.97
N PHE A 244 11.65 -12.72 3.69
CA PHE A 244 10.61 -12.93 4.71
C PHE A 244 10.88 -14.20 5.52
N VAL A 245 11.07 -15.34 4.85
CA VAL A 245 11.35 -16.62 5.54
C VAL A 245 12.62 -16.52 6.36
N PHE A 246 13.70 -15.96 5.80
CA PHE A 246 14.97 -15.77 6.48
C PHE A 246 14.79 -14.89 7.72
N VAL A 247 14.22 -13.69 7.56
CA VAL A 247 14.05 -12.76 8.68
C VAL A 247 13.17 -13.35 9.77
N VAL A 248 12.02 -13.94 9.44
CA VAL A 248 11.12 -14.53 10.45
C VAL A 248 11.74 -15.77 11.09
N PHE A 249 12.36 -16.67 10.32
CA PHE A 249 12.96 -17.89 10.86
C PHE A 249 14.13 -17.60 11.79
N PHE A 250 15.10 -16.79 11.36
CA PHE A 250 16.29 -16.50 12.16
C PHE A 250 15.97 -15.68 13.42
N THR A 251 14.99 -14.77 13.34
CA THR A 251 14.57 -13.99 14.52
C THR A 251 13.78 -14.81 15.53
N THR A 252 12.95 -15.76 15.10
CA THR A 252 12.05 -16.51 16.02
C THR A 252 12.63 -17.81 16.56
N ARG A 253 13.66 -18.39 15.91
CA ARG A 253 14.22 -19.70 16.28
C ARG A 253 15.69 -19.68 16.71
N SER A 254 16.46 -18.66 16.33
CA SER A 254 17.91 -18.67 16.56
C SER A 254 18.33 -17.70 17.65
N ASN A 255 19.08 -18.21 18.64
CA ASN A 255 19.84 -17.39 19.59
C ASN A 255 21.02 -16.66 18.89
N VAL A 256 21.28 -16.95 17.61
CA VAL A 256 22.37 -16.36 16.82
C VAL A 256 22.27 -14.83 16.77
N LEU A 257 21.06 -14.26 16.67
CA LEU A 257 20.92 -12.80 16.71
C LEU A 257 21.15 -12.21 18.12
N GLN A 258 20.90 -12.97 19.19
CA GLN A 258 21.30 -12.63 20.55
C GLN A 258 22.82 -12.73 20.73
N GLU A 259 23.48 -13.73 20.17
CA GLU A 259 24.94 -13.88 20.19
C GLU A 259 25.65 -12.76 19.40
N PHE A 260 25.11 -12.35 18.24
CA PHE A 260 25.59 -11.18 17.50
C PHE A 260 25.30 -9.85 18.23
N SER A 261 24.24 -9.80 19.04
CA SER A 261 23.84 -8.64 19.85
C SER A 261 24.81 -8.37 20.99
N GLU A 262 25.29 -9.42 21.66
CA GLU A 262 26.30 -9.35 22.71
C GLU A 262 27.62 -8.74 22.20
N TRP A 263 27.96 -9.00 20.93
CA TRP A 263 29.18 -8.45 20.31
C TRP A 263 29.10 -6.96 19.97
N PHE A 264 27.89 -6.41 19.79
CA PHE A 264 27.66 -5.00 19.45
C PHE A 264 27.12 -4.15 20.61
N GLY A 265 26.93 -4.73 21.81
CA GLY A 265 26.53 -4.02 23.02
C GLY A 265 25.15 -3.35 22.95
N LYS A 266 24.28 -3.80 22.03
CA LYS A 266 22.91 -3.29 21.84
C LYS A 266 21.99 -4.46 21.59
N ASP A 267 20.85 -4.50 22.27
CA ASP A 267 19.81 -5.50 22.01
C ASP A 267 19.40 -5.51 20.53
N VAL A 268 19.87 -6.50 19.77
CA VAL A 268 19.41 -6.81 18.40
C VAL A 268 18.12 -7.63 18.49
N THR A 269 17.22 -7.27 19.41
CA THR A 269 15.82 -7.55 19.17
C THR A 269 15.37 -6.48 18.19
N PHE A 270 14.64 -6.84 17.13
CA PHE A 270 14.03 -5.85 16.24
C PHE A 270 12.97 -5.03 17.03
N ASN A 271 13.38 -4.19 17.97
CA ASN A 271 12.52 -3.42 18.89
C ASN A 271 11.36 -4.24 19.50
N GLY A 272 11.60 -5.45 19.98
CA GLY A 272 10.55 -6.33 20.55
C GLY A 272 9.64 -7.05 19.54
N ARG A 273 9.86 -6.92 18.22
CA ARG A 273 9.04 -7.59 17.17
C ARG A 273 9.13 -9.11 17.20
N THR A 274 10.25 -9.67 17.64
CA THR A 274 10.43 -11.12 17.76
C THR A 274 9.35 -11.77 18.62
N GLY A 275 9.02 -11.17 19.77
CA GLY A 275 7.95 -11.69 20.63
C GLY A 275 6.58 -11.61 19.95
N ILE A 276 6.30 -10.51 19.24
CA ILE A 276 5.04 -10.32 18.50
C ILE A 276 4.89 -11.39 17.42
N TRP A 277 5.98 -11.72 16.73
CA TRP A 277 5.98 -12.74 15.68
C TRP A 277 5.77 -14.15 16.24
N ILE A 278 6.31 -14.47 17.41
CA ILE A 278 6.05 -15.75 18.09
C ILE A 278 4.55 -15.86 18.41
N VAL A 279 3.95 -14.81 18.98
CA VAL A 279 2.51 -14.77 19.28
C VAL A 279 1.68 -14.92 17.99
N ALA A 280 2.06 -14.20 16.92
CA ALA A 280 1.40 -14.33 15.63
C ALA A 280 1.48 -15.75 15.05
N LEU A 281 2.64 -16.41 15.16
CA LEU A 281 2.84 -17.79 14.72
C LEU A 281 1.98 -18.78 15.52
N ASN A 282 1.76 -18.53 16.82
CA ASN A 282 0.85 -19.34 17.62
C ASN A 282 -0.60 -19.20 17.13
N TYR A 283 -1.09 -17.97 16.89
CA TYR A 283 -2.42 -17.77 16.30
C TYR A 283 -2.58 -18.43 14.93
N ILE A 284 -1.54 -18.38 14.08
CA ILE A 284 -1.52 -19.07 12.79
C ILE A 284 -1.58 -20.59 12.97
N LYS A 285 -0.88 -21.14 13.97
CA LYS A 285 -0.90 -22.58 14.27
C LYS A 285 -2.29 -23.03 14.73
N ASP A 286 -2.95 -22.23 15.55
CA ASP A 286 -4.26 -22.57 16.13
C ASP A 286 -5.40 -22.37 15.11
N ASN A 287 -5.26 -21.40 14.20
CA ASN A 287 -6.28 -21.07 13.18
C ASN A 287 -5.70 -20.99 11.76
N PRO A 288 -5.17 -22.08 11.20
CA PRO A 288 -4.32 -22.04 10.00
C PRO A 288 -5.05 -21.63 8.71
N LEU A 289 -6.31 -22.04 8.53
CA LEU A 289 -7.02 -21.86 7.26
C LEU A 289 -7.62 -20.46 7.11
N PHE A 290 -8.39 -20.03 8.11
CA PHE A 290 -9.17 -18.78 8.07
C PHE A 290 -8.67 -17.73 9.06
N GLY A 291 -7.72 -18.03 9.94
CA GLY A 291 -7.19 -17.07 10.92
C GLY A 291 -8.12 -16.83 12.10
N ALA A 292 -7.69 -15.97 13.01
CA ALA A 292 -8.31 -15.70 14.31
C ALA A 292 -9.25 -14.47 14.32
N GLY A 293 -9.63 -13.97 13.14
CA GLY A 293 -10.57 -12.86 13.01
C GLY A 293 -9.92 -11.48 12.87
N PRO A 294 -10.73 -10.46 12.54
CA PRO A 294 -10.25 -9.12 12.16
C PRO A 294 -9.88 -8.21 13.34
N VAL A 295 -10.33 -8.52 14.56
CA VAL A 295 -10.06 -7.70 15.76
C VAL A 295 -9.03 -8.39 16.66
N LEU A 296 -8.14 -9.17 16.06
CA LEU A 296 -7.10 -9.89 16.78
C LEU A 296 -6.17 -8.91 17.51
N VAL A 297 -5.95 -9.19 18.80
CA VAL A 297 -4.98 -8.48 19.63
C VAL A 297 -3.87 -9.47 20.00
N PHE A 298 -2.63 -9.11 19.69
CA PHE A 298 -1.45 -9.90 20.03
C PHE A 298 -1.09 -9.59 21.48
N ASP A 299 -1.47 -10.51 22.38
CA ASP A 299 -1.12 -10.45 23.80
C ASP A 299 0.35 -10.86 24.00
N MET A 300 1.16 -9.89 24.42
CA MET A 300 2.59 -10.07 24.66
C MET A 300 2.90 -10.54 26.09
N GLY A 301 1.86 -10.73 26.91
CA GLY A 301 1.98 -10.77 28.36
C GLY A 301 2.25 -9.39 28.96
N TRP A 302 2.28 -9.31 30.29
CA TRP A 302 2.70 -8.11 31.02
C TRP A 302 1.87 -6.84 30.73
N SER A 303 0.58 -7.02 30.41
CA SER A 303 -0.36 -5.93 30.09
C SER A 303 -0.01 -5.12 28.83
N VAL A 304 0.82 -5.65 27.93
CA VAL A 304 1.14 -5.03 26.64
C VAL A 304 0.36 -5.72 25.53
N TYR A 305 -0.57 -4.98 24.93
CA TYR A 305 -1.41 -5.46 23.84
C TYR A 305 -1.05 -4.78 22.52
N MET A 306 -0.66 -5.56 21.52
CA MET A 306 -0.34 -5.07 20.19
C MET A 306 -1.51 -5.32 19.23
N THR A 307 -1.80 -4.36 18.35
CA THR A 307 -2.92 -4.46 17.40
C THR A 307 -2.54 -5.05 16.05
N HIS A 308 -1.25 -5.29 15.82
CA HIS A 308 -0.74 -5.82 14.57
C HIS A 308 0.61 -6.49 14.75
N ALA A 309 0.92 -7.43 13.85
CA ALA A 309 2.12 -8.26 13.96
C ALA A 309 3.44 -7.54 13.57
N HIS A 310 3.42 -6.22 13.28
CA HIS A 310 4.56 -5.49 12.68
C HIS A 310 5.23 -6.24 11.49
N CYS A 311 4.41 -6.98 10.74
CA CYS A 311 4.80 -7.68 9.53
C CYS A 311 3.50 -7.94 8.77
N LEU A 312 3.34 -7.35 7.58
CA LEU A 312 2.09 -7.44 6.82
C LEU A 312 1.70 -8.90 6.55
N TYR A 313 2.67 -9.76 6.23
CA TYR A 313 2.44 -11.16 5.87
C TYR A 313 1.96 -11.99 7.08
N LEU A 314 2.63 -11.86 8.23
CA LEU A 314 2.20 -12.50 9.47
C LEU A 314 0.86 -11.93 9.93
N ASN A 315 0.65 -10.63 9.78
CA ASN A 315 -0.61 -9.98 10.16
C ASN A 315 -1.78 -10.55 9.35
N ILE A 316 -1.64 -10.63 8.02
CA ILE A 316 -2.67 -11.21 7.15
C ILE A 316 -2.91 -12.68 7.49
N CYS A 317 -1.85 -13.47 7.68
CA CYS A 317 -1.99 -14.88 7.99
C CYS A 317 -2.65 -15.12 9.36
N ALA A 318 -2.32 -14.31 10.37
CA ALA A 318 -2.93 -14.42 11.70
C ALA A 318 -4.42 -14.02 11.69
N HIS A 319 -4.81 -13.00 10.93
CA HIS A 319 -6.21 -12.54 10.88
C HIS A 319 -7.07 -13.37 9.92
N ASN A 320 -6.54 -13.72 8.74
CA ASN A 320 -7.30 -14.30 7.61
C ASN A 320 -6.77 -15.67 7.14
N GLY A 321 -5.81 -16.25 7.87
CA GLY A 321 -5.24 -17.57 7.58
C GLY A 321 -4.40 -17.62 6.30
N ILE A 322 -3.94 -18.83 5.99
CA ILE A 322 -3.12 -19.10 4.81
C ILE A 322 -3.89 -18.83 3.50
N ILE A 323 -5.23 -18.94 3.52
CA ILE A 323 -6.06 -18.65 2.35
C ILE A 323 -6.03 -17.15 2.05
N GLY A 324 -6.16 -16.30 3.07
CA GLY A 324 -6.03 -14.84 2.93
C GLY A 324 -4.65 -14.43 2.40
N LEU A 325 -3.59 -15.03 2.94
CA LEU A 325 -2.22 -14.78 2.45
C LEU A 325 -2.02 -15.26 1.00
N SER A 326 -2.63 -16.39 0.62
CA SER A 326 -2.58 -16.94 -0.74
C SER A 326 -3.22 -15.99 -1.76
N CYS A 327 -4.31 -15.31 -1.40
CA CYS A 327 -4.90 -14.27 -2.26
C CYS A 327 -3.92 -13.11 -2.52
N LEU A 328 -3.23 -12.62 -1.49
CA LEU A 328 -2.21 -11.57 -1.66
C LEU A 328 -1.04 -12.06 -2.52
N ILE A 329 -0.53 -13.26 -2.26
CA ILE A 329 0.55 -13.88 -3.05
C ILE A 329 0.13 -13.98 -4.53
N TYR A 330 -1.09 -14.42 -4.80
CA TYR A 330 -1.62 -14.52 -6.16
C TYR A 330 -1.69 -13.15 -6.86
N ILE A 331 -2.14 -12.10 -6.16
CA ILE A 331 -2.15 -10.73 -6.69
C ILE A 331 -0.72 -10.29 -7.07
N LEU A 332 0.22 -10.41 -6.12
CA LEU A 332 1.62 -10.01 -6.31
C LEU A 332 2.28 -10.79 -7.45
N TRP A 333 2.07 -12.11 -7.49
CA TRP A 333 2.61 -12.95 -8.55
C TRP A 333 2.10 -12.54 -9.94
N ASN A 334 0.80 -12.24 -10.07
CA ASN A 334 0.23 -11.83 -11.34
C ASN A 334 0.78 -10.50 -11.87
N VAL A 335 1.12 -9.57 -10.99
CA VAL A 335 1.76 -8.30 -11.34
C VAL A 335 3.24 -8.53 -11.67
N LEU A 336 3.97 -9.19 -10.78
CA LEU A 336 5.43 -9.32 -10.91
C LEU A 336 5.87 -10.26 -12.03
N LYS A 337 5.07 -11.28 -12.39
CA LYS A 337 5.40 -12.19 -13.50
C LYS A 337 5.41 -11.48 -14.87
N ASN A 338 4.69 -10.37 -14.99
CA ASN A 338 4.49 -9.62 -16.23
C ASN A 338 5.28 -8.30 -16.27
N ALA A 339 6.03 -8.00 -15.20
CA ALA A 339 6.71 -6.72 -14.96
C ALA A 339 7.76 -6.27 -16.00
N LYS A 340 8.06 -7.07 -17.02
CA LYS A 340 9.08 -6.78 -18.04
C LYS A 340 8.83 -5.47 -18.80
N LYS A 341 7.58 -5.00 -18.86
CA LYS A 341 7.16 -3.80 -19.59
C LYS A 341 7.08 -2.54 -18.71
N ILE A 342 7.27 -2.68 -17.40
CA ILE A 342 7.19 -1.59 -16.43
C ILE A 342 8.61 -1.05 -16.20
N PRO A 343 8.81 0.28 -16.08
CA PRO A 343 10.11 0.84 -15.74
C PRO A 343 10.66 0.23 -14.45
N LEU A 344 11.92 -0.20 -14.45
CA LEU A 344 12.54 -0.91 -13.33
C LEU A 344 12.37 -0.16 -12.00
N VAL A 345 12.54 1.15 -12.03
CA VAL A 345 12.41 2.03 -10.87
C VAL A 345 11.05 1.92 -10.17
N VAL A 346 9.99 1.74 -10.95
CA VAL A 346 8.62 1.56 -10.45
C VAL A 346 8.47 0.20 -9.79
N ILE A 347 9.05 -0.85 -10.39
CA ILE A 347 9.09 -2.19 -9.81
C ILE A 347 9.91 -2.20 -8.51
N PHE A 348 10.99 -1.42 -8.44
CA PHE A 348 11.75 -1.23 -7.21
C PHE A 348 10.97 -0.53 -6.11
N SER A 349 10.10 0.41 -6.46
CA SER A 349 9.22 1.06 -5.47
C SER A 349 8.27 0.04 -4.84
N LEU A 350 7.71 -0.90 -5.64
CA LEU A 350 6.95 -2.03 -5.13
C LEU A 350 7.82 -2.97 -4.29
N PHE A 351 9.05 -3.28 -4.72
CA PHE A 351 9.96 -4.14 -3.99
C PHE A 351 10.33 -3.57 -2.61
N LEU A 352 10.66 -2.28 -2.52
CA LEU A 352 10.96 -1.60 -1.26
C LEU A 352 9.75 -1.58 -0.33
N TYR A 353 8.55 -1.42 -0.89
CA TYR A 353 7.31 -1.55 -0.12
C TYR A 353 7.17 -2.94 0.48
N LEU A 354 7.39 -3.99 -0.34
CA LEU A 354 7.26 -5.39 0.08
C LEU A 354 8.34 -5.80 1.10
N ILE A 355 9.57 -5.30 0.97
CA ILE A 355 10.62 -5.49 1.98
C ILE A 355 10.26 -4.77 3.28
N GLY A 356 9.85 -3.50 3.20
CA GLY A 356 9.42 -2.76 4.38
C GLY A 356 8.24 -3.45 5.08
N SER A 357 7.37 -4.11 4.32
CA SER A 357 6.24 -4.90 4.82
C SER A 357 6.65 -6.18 5.57
N ILE A 358 7.92 -6.60 5.52
CA ILE A 358 8.44 -7.69 6.37
C ILE A 358 8.51 -7.22 7.82
N VAL A 359 8.83 -5.94 8.04
CA VAL A 359 9.13 -5.38 9.35
C VAL A 359 8.09 -4.35 9.80
N GLU A 360 7.11 -4.02 8.97
CA GLU A 360 5.99 -3.16 9.32
C GLU A 360 4.69 -3.64 8.68
N VAL A 361 3.56 -3.15 9.20
CA VAL A 361 2.24 -3.34 8.57
C VAL A 361 1.89 -2.08 7.79
N TYR A 362 2.18 -2.10 6.49
CA TYR A 362 1.77 -1.03 5.58
C TYR A 362 0.32 -1.20 5.10
N SER A 363 -0.26 -0.10 4.63
CA SER A 363 -1.67 -0.03 4.20
C SER A 363 -1.94 -0.94 2.98
N LEU A 364 -2.74 -1.99 3.19
CA LEU A 364 -3.16 -2.89 2.11
C LEU A 364 -3.81 -2.15 0.94
N SER A 365 -4.66 -1.15 1.21
CA SER A 365 -5.26 -0.27 0.20
C SER A 365 -4.24 0.31 -0.78
N THR A 366 -3.14 0.87 -0.26
CA THR A 366 -2.09 1.47 -1.11
C THR A 366 -1.39 0.40 -1.96
N LEU A 367 -1.11 -0.78 -1.40
CA LEU A 367 -0.51 -1.90 -2.14
C LEU A 367 -1.44 -2.40 -3.26
N LEU A 368 -2.73 -2.56 -2.97
CA LEU A 368 -3.74 -3.00 -3.92
C LEU A 368 -3.96 -2.00 -5.05
N LEU A 369 -3.98 -0.70 -4.72
CA LEU A 369 -3.98 0.39 -5.71
C LEU A 369 -2.85 0.19 -6.71
N PHE A 370 -1.61 0.02 -6.22
CA PHE A 370 -0.46 -0.07 -7.10
C PHE A 370 -0.46 -1.34 -7.92
N CYS A 371 -0.78 -2.48 -7.31
CA CYS A 371 -0.93 -3.75 -8.01
C CYS A 371 -1.94 -3.65 -9.16
N MET A 372 -3.07 -2.98 -8.93
CA MET A 372 -4.10 -2.79 -9.95
C MET A 372 -3.64 -1.85 -11.08
N VAL A 373 -2.95 -0.74 -10.74
CA VAL A 373 -2.35 0.15 -11.75
C VAL A 373 -1.40 -0.62 -12.65
N LEU A 374 -0.45 -1.36 -12.07
CA LEU A 374 0.54 -2.12 -12.82
C LEU A 374 -0.12 -3.17 -13.73
N ASN A 375 -1.13 -3.89 -13.22
CA ASN A 375 -1.88 -4.86 -14.01
C ASN A 375 -2.60 -4.24 -15.21
N CYS A 376 -3.26 -3.09 -15.03
CA CYS A 376 -3.93 -2.38 -16.11
C CYS A 376 -2.95 -1.87 -17.18
N LEU A 377 -1.72 -1.50 -16.79
CA LEU A 377 -0.69 -1.06 -17.74
C LEU A 377 -0.18 -2.21 -18.63
N GLU A 378 -0.20 -3.45 -18.13
CA GLU A 378 0.30 -4.64 -18.83
C GLU A 378 -0.71 -5.22 -19.84
N GLN A 379 -2.00 -5.25 -19.52
CA GLN A 379 -3.05 -5.96 -20.29
C GLN A 379 -3.27 -5.46 -21.73
N LYS A 380 -2.82 -4.25 -22.10
CA LYS A 380 -3.07 -3.69 -23.44
C LYS A 380 -2.02 -4.07 -24.47
N ASN A 381 -0.79 -4.41 -24.06
CA ASN A 381 0.29 -4.75 -25.00
C ASN A 381 0.29 -6.25 -25.40
N SER A 382 -0.81 -6.96 -25.15
CA SER A 382 -1.04 -8.35 -25.58
C SER A 382 -2.32 -8.50 -26.43
N ARG A 383 -2.99 -7.38 -26.76
CA ARG A 383 -4.17 -7.31 -27.64
C ARG A 383 -3.93 -6.48 -28.91
N THR A 384 -2.66 -6.21 -29.20
CA THR A 384 -2.15 -5.83 -30.52
C THR A 384 -1.36 -7.01 -31.03
#